data_AF-A0A922S9N4-F1
#
_entry.id   AF-A0A922S9N4-F1
#
_cell.length_a   1.000
_cell.length_b   1.000
_cell.length_c   1.000
_cell.angle_alpha   90.00
_cell.angle_beta   90.00
_cell.angle_gamma   90.00
#
_symmetry.space_group_name_H-M   'P 1'
#
loop_
_entity.id
_entity.type
_entity.pdbx_description
1 polymer ?
#
loop_
_entity_poly.entity_id
_entity_poly.type
_entity_poly.pdbx_seq_one_letter_code
_entity_poly.pdbx_strand_id
1 'polypeptide(L)'
;MKLIPGLITGIQIRAFIITTLCILMIRSSVTMITVHFKCRGGLYPRSNVERFPVPDDKVSWSSEYKEYQPRNHTASSIRGQPWADPNIGEPGFNPQWNAMDGKVNRASYMGQYSIKDGYPLNPIGRTGITGRGVLGRWGPNHAADPVVTRWKRNDNGVIEKDKQNNKPILQCVVIKRRDTGEWALPGGMVDPGEKMSATAVREFQEEAMNSLVMTDDQKVPLVEKFKKFFSEGDEIYQGYIDDHRNTDNAWMESIAYNFHDNSGSTVGALKLHAGDDAVGVQWVDITPDINLYASHKNVVMLVYQKCLSHFSQSDS
;
A
#
# COMPACT_ATOMS: atom_id res chain seq x y z
N MET A 1 -63.84 -58.33 3.66
CA MET A 1 -63.37 -57.65 2.44
C MET A 1 -62.77 -56.30 2.87
N LYS A 2 -61.58 -55.99 2.36
CA LYS A 2 -60.63 -54.96 2.81
C LYS A 2 -61.24 -53.55 2.98
N LEU A 3 -60.80 -52.78 3.98
CA LEU A 3 -59.90 -51.60 3.83
C LEU A 3 -59.79 -50.80 5.15
N ILE A 4 -58.54 -50.62 5.61
CA ILE A 4 -58.12 -49.66 6.64
C ILE A 4 -57.77 -48.33 5.92
N PRO A 5 -58.13 -47.17 6.47
CA PRO A 5 -57.15 -46.10 6.69
C PRO A 5 -57.43 -45.33 8.01
N GLY A 6 -56.51 -44.64 8.68
CA GLY A 6 -55.12 -44.34 8.43
C GLY A 6 -54.56 -43.67 9.70
N LEU A 7 -53.33 -44.02 10.04
CA LEU A 7 -52.53 -43.39 11.08
C LEU A 7 -51.55 -42.46 10.35
N ILE A 8 -51.65 -41.14 10.55
CA ILE A 8 -50.56 -40.22 10.18
C ILE A 8 -50.23 -39.40 11.42
N THR A 9 -49.11 -39.80 12.01
CA THR A 9 -48.39 -39.14 13.08
C THR A 9 -47.76 -37.84 12.57
N GLY A 10 -47.92 -36.77 13.35
CA GLY A 10 -47.30 -35.48 13.09
C GLY A 10 -45.78 -35.54 13.30
N ILE A 11 -45.03 -35.09 12.28
CA ILE A 11 -43.60 -34.81 12.38
C ILE A 11 -43.45 -33.30 12.51
N GLN A 12 -43.10 -32.82 13.70
CA GLN A 12 -42.62 -31.45 13.91
C GLN A 12 -41.20 -31.33 13.35
N ILE A 13 -41.05 -30.65 12.22
CA ILE A 13 -39.75 -30.23 11.71
C ILE A 13 -39.31 -29.00 12.52
N ARG A 14 -38.37 -29.18 13.45
CA ARG A 14 -37.65 -28.07 14.08
C ARG A 14 -36.64 -27.50 13.06
N ALA A 15 -36.94 -26.32 12.55
CA ALA A 15 -36.00 -25.54 11.75
C ALA A 15 -34.86 -25.04 12.65
N PHE A 16 -33.65 -25.56 12.42
CA PHE A 16 -32.41 -24.97 12.96
C PHE A 16 -32.08 -23.73 12.12
N ILE A 17 -32.30 -22.55 12.68
CA ILE A 17 -31.78 -21.30 12.11
C ILE A 17 -30.30 -21.23 12.51
N ILE A 18 -29.42 -21.62 11.59
CA ILE A 18 -27.99 -21.28 11.67
C ILE A 18 -27.89 -19.82 11.25
N THR A 19 -27.80 -18.92 12.23
CA THR A 19 -27.46 -17.51 11.99
C THR A 19 -25.97 -17.46 11.68
N THR A 20 -25.61 -17.48 10.40
CA THR A 20 -24.27 -17.11 9.97
C THR A 20 -24.09 -15.63 10.30
N LEU A 21 -23.40 -15.35 11.40
CA LEU A 21 -22.95 -14.01 11.74
C LEU A 21 -21.90 -13.62 10.71
N CYS A 22 -22.34 -13.11 9.56
CA CYS A 22 -21.47 -12.37 8.65
C CYS A 22 -21.00 -11.15 9.43
N ILE A 23 -19.81 -11.24 10.03
CA ILE A 23 -19.04 -10.08 10.43
C ILE A 23 -18.75 -9.36 9.11
N LEU A 24 -19.63 -8.43 8.76
CA LEU A 24 -19.38 -7.43 7.75
C LEU A 24 -18.18 -6.66 8.29
N MET A 25 -16.97 -7.06 7.89
CA MET A 25 -15.79 -6.24 8.13
C MET A 25 -16.11 -4.92 7.46
N ILE A 26 -16.42 -3.92 8.27
CA ILE A 26 -16.56 -2.54 7.85
C ILE A 26 -15.18 -2.20 7.30
N ARG A 27 -14.98 -2.41 6.00
CA ARG A 27 -13.83 -1.86 5.30
C ARG A 27 -13.92 -0.37 5.57
N SER A 28 -12.98 0.12 6.37
CA SER A 28 -12.88 1.54 6.71
C SER A 28 -13.04 2.30 5.41
N SER A 29 -13.99 3.23 5.35
CA SER A 29 -14.16 4.12 4.22
C SER A 29 -12.94 5.02 4.17
N VAL A 30 -11.86 4.50 3.60
CA VAL A 30 -10.66 5.26 3.27
C VAL A 30 -11.16 6.41 2.42
N THR A 31 -10.89 7.64 2.87
CA THR A 31 -11.21 8.86 2.14
C THR A 31 -10.71 8.70 0.72
N MET A 32 -11.62 8.47 -0.23
CA MET A 32 -11.28 8.32 -1.64
C MET A 32 -10.60 9.61 -2.06
N ILE A 33 -9.34 9.54 -2.46
CA ILE A 33 -8.64 10.66 -3.07
C ILE A 33 -9.50 11.10 -4.26
N THR A 34 -10.02 12.32 -4.24
CA THR A 34 -10.84 12.87 -5.34
C THR A 34 -10.01 13.73 -6.28
N VAL A 35 -8.88 14.24 -5.79
CA VAL A 35 -7.91 15.05 -6.54
C VAL A 35 -6.51 14.69 -6.05
N HIS A 36 -5.62 14.38 -6.99
CA HIS A 36 -4.19 14.21 -6.72
C HIS A 36 -3.43 15.52 -6.93
N PHE A 37 -2.32 15.73 -6.23
CA PHE A 37 -1.52 16.95 -6.31
C PHE A 37 -0.06 16.65 -6.64
N LYS A 38 0.54 15.62 -6.03
CA LYS A 38 1.98 15.31 -6.18
C LYS A 38 2.34 14.89 -7.60
N CYS A 39 1.40 14.32 -8.35
CA CYS A 39 1.62 13.89 -9.72
C CYS A 39 1.21 14.91 -10.80
N ARG A 40 0.98 16.19 -10.43
CA ARG A 40 0.63 17.25 -11.38
C ARG A 40 1.66 18.38 -11.39
N GLY A 41 1.88 18.96 -12.57
CA GLY A 41 2.78 20.09 -12.76
C GLY A 41 4.28 19.76 -12.64
N GLY A 42 5.12 20.67 -13.13
CA GLY A 42 6.57 20.56 -13.07
C GLY A 42 7.17 19.47 -13.97
N LEU A 43 8.43 19.16 -13.73
CA LEU A 43 9.19 18.14 -14.46
C LEU A 43 8.84 16.74 -13.97
N TYR A 44 8.65 15.82 -14.91
CA TYR A 44 8.48 14.41 -14.61
C TYR A 44 9.79 13.83 -14.04
N PRO A 45 9.74 12.99 -12.98
CA PRO A 45 10.95 12.51 -12.29
C PRO A 45 12.00 11.90 -13.22
N ARG A 46 13.28 12.24 -12.98
CA ARG A 46 14.45 11.76 -13.75
C ARG A 46 14.37 12.06 -15.25
N SER A 47 13.72 13.18 -15.61
CA SER A 47 13.58 13.61 -17.00
C SER A 47 13.56 15.14 -17.13
N ASN A 48 13.65 15.64 -18.36
CA ASN A 48 13.41 17.04 -18.70
C ASN A 48 12.00 17.24 -19.31
N VAL A 49 11.08 16.30 -19.08
CA VAL A 49 9.72 16.38 -19.64
C VAL A 49 8.82 17.11 -18.67
N GLU A 50 8.31 18.26 -19.08
CA GLU A 50 7.32 19.01 -18.33
C GLU A 50 5.91 18.45 -18.52
N ARG A 51 5.17 18.34 -17.42
CA ARG A 51 3.75 17.96 -17.43
C ARG A 51 2.92 19.11 -18.00
N PHE A 52 1.93 18.77 -18.81
CA PHE A 52 0.91 19.70 -19.26
C PHE A 52 0.12 20.26 -18.06
N PRO A 53 -0.16 21.57 -18.00
CA PRO A 53 -0.91 22.15 -16.89
C PRO A 53 -2.32 21.55 -16.74
N VAL A 54 -2.61 21.03 -15.55
CA VAL A 54 -3.93 20.51 -15.20
C VAL A 54 -4.44 21.27 -13.98
N PRO A 55 -5.32 22.28 -14.17
CA PRO A 55 -6.05 22.93 -13.08
C PRO A 55 -6.92 21.95 -12.28
N ASP A 56 -7.24 22.28 -11.03
CA ASP A 56 -8.00 21.41 -10.12
C ASP A 56 -9.39 21.01 -10.68
N ASP A 57 -10.08 21.95 -11.34
CA ASP A 57 -11.37 21.72 -11.98
C ASP A 57 -11.28 20.90 -13.29
N LYS A 58 -10.06 20.61 -13.76
CA LYS A 58 -9.80 19.84 -14.98
C LYS A 58 -9.16 18.48 -14.73
N VAL A 59 -8.95 18.10 -13.47
CA VAL A 59 -8.39 16.79 -13.10
C VAL A 59 -9.33 15.66 -13.54
N SER A 60 -10.61 15.75 -13.21
CA SER A 60 -11.55 14.67 -13.51
C SER A 60 -11.73 14.43 -15.00
N TRP A 61 -11.67 13.17 -15.43
CA TRP A 61 -11.90 12.77 -16.83
C TRP A 61 -13.25 13.21 -17.39
N SER A 62 -14.27 13.36 -16.53
CA SER A 62 -15.60 13.83 -16.93
C SER A 62 -15.65 15.34 -17.23
N SER A 63 -14.68 16.10 -16.74
CA SER A 63 -14.57 17.53 -17.01
C SER A 63 -14.03 17.75 -18.42
N GLU A 64 -14.72 18.56 -19.19
CA GLU A 64 -14.30 18.93 -20.55
C GLU A 64 -13.00 19.75 -20.48
N TYR A 65 -12.01 19.35 -21.28
CA TYR A 65 -10.73 20.04 -21.42
C TYR A 65 -10.18 19.80 -22.84
N LYS A 66 -10.67 20.57 -23.82
CA LYS A 66 -10.41 20.34 -25.26
C LYS A 66 -8.96 20.56 -25.63
N GLU A 67 -8.30 21.47 -24.92
CA GLU A 67 -6.92 21.86 -25.14
C GLU A 67 -5.93 20.87 -24.52
N TYR A 68 -6.41 19.87 -23.78
CA TYR A 68 -5.57 18.89 -23.08
C TYR A 68 -4.75 18.06 -24.06
N GLN A 69 -3.46 18.40 -24.17
CA GLN A 69 -2.51 17.75 -25.07
C GLN A 69 -1.23 17.37 -24.30
N PRO A 70 -1.34 16.40 -23.38
CA PRO A 70 -0.20 15.92 -22.61
C PRO A 70 0.86 15.28 -23.51
N ARG A 71 2.14 15.53 -23.22
CA ARG A 71 3.23 14.82 -23.89
C ARG A 71 3.18 13.34 -23.53
N ASN A 72 3.48 12.47 -24.50
CA ASN A 72 3.74 11.06 -24.21
C ASN A 72 5.18 10.90 -23.70
N HIS A 73 5.33 10.24 -22.56
CA HIS A 73 6.63 9.95 -21.98
C HIS A 73 6.64 8.53 -21.41
N THR A 74 7.65 7.76 -21.82
CA THR A 74 8.03 6.49 -21.21
C THR A 74 9.55 6.45 -21.17
N ALA A 75 10.13 6.24 -20.00
CA ALA A 75 11.58 6.33 -19.78
C ALA A 75 12.29 5.17 -20.49
N SER A 76 13.42 5.46 -21.14
CA SER A 76 14.22 4.44 -21.83
C SER A 76 14.74 3.35 -20.87
N SER A 77 14.93 3.69 -19.59
CA SER A 77 15.40 2.77 -18.55
C SER A 77 14.48 1.57 -18.32
N ILE A 78 13.19 1.68 -18.64
CA ILE A 78 12.23 0.57 -18.43
C ILE A 78 12.14 -0.35 -19.66
N ARG A 79 12.70 0.05 -20.81
CA ARG A 79 12.55 -0.69 -22.06
C ARG A 79 13.30 -2.02 -21.98
N GLY A 80 12.59 -3.11 -22.28
CA GLY A 80 13.17 -4.47 -22.30
C GLY A 80 13.44 -5.06 -20.91
N GLN A 81 13.03 -4.36 -19.85
CA GLN A 81 13.17 -4.88 -18.50
C GLN A 81 12.12 -5.98 -18.24
N PRO A 82 12.46 -7.07 -17.53
CA PRO A 82 11.55 -8.19 -17.28
C PRO A 82 10.33 -7.80 -16.43
N TRP A 83 10.48 -6.74 -15.62
CA TRP A 83 9.42 -6.18 -14.78
C TRP A 83 8.59 -5.10 -15.48
N ALA A 84 8.90 -4.74 -16.73
CA ALA A 84 8.16 -3.74 -17.49
C ALA A 84 7.33 -4.38 -18.61
N ASP A 85 6.18 -3.78 -18.90
CA ASP A 85 5.35 -4.22 -20.02
C ASP A 85 5.96 -3.82 -21.38
N PRO A 86 5.64 -4.52 -22.48
CA PRO A 86 5.77 -3.97 -23.83
C PRO A 86 4.89 -2.72 -24.05
N ASN A 87 5.05 -2.03 -25.18
CA ASN A 87 4.09 -0.99 -25.54
C ASN A 87 2.76 -1.62 -26.01
N ILE A 88 1.66 -0.92 -25.75
CA ILE A 88 0.35 -1.31 -26.28
C ILE A 88 0.40 -1.34 -27.80
N GLY A 89 -0.10 -2.44 -28.39
CA GLY A 89 -0.06 -2.70 -29.82
C GLY A 89 1.16 -3.50 -30.30
N GLU A 90 2.15 -3.76 -29.45
CA GLU A 90 3.25 -4.67 -29.81
C GLU A 90 2.75 -6.12 -29.95
N PRO A 91 3.22 -6.88 -30.96
CA PRO A 91 2.81 -8.27 -31.15
C PRO A 91 3.04 -9.13 -29.91
N GLY A 92 2.01 -9.88 -29.51
CA GLY A 92 2.06 -10.76 -28.34
C GLY A 92 1.75 -10.08 -27.00
N PHE A 93 1.56 -8.75 -26.96
CA PHE A 93 1.14 -8.05 -25.75
C PHE A 93 -0.38 -7.80 -25.77
N ASN A 94 -1.13 -8.72 -25.14
CA ASN A 94 -2.60 -8.68 -25.04
C ASN A 94 -3.03 -8.63 -23.56
N PRO A 95 -2.87 -7.48 -22.88
CA PRO A 95 -3.08 -7.37 -21.45
C PRO A 95 -4.55 -7.61 -21.06
N GLN A 96 -4.76 -8.36 -19.98
CA GLN A 96 -6.08 -8.52 -19.36
C GLN A 96 -6.30 -7.45 -18.29
N TRP A 97 -6.87 -6.32 -18.69
CA TRP A 97 -7.14 -5.20 -17.78
C TRP A 97 -8.15 -5.56 -16.67
N ASN A 98 -8.02 -4.87 -15.53
CA ASN A 98 -8.92 -5.03 -14.38
C ASN A 98 -9.00 -6.46 -13.81
N ALA A 99 -7.98 -7.31 -14.06
CA ALA A 99 -7.95 -8.70 -13.64
C ALA A 99 -6.52 -9.17 -13.30
N MET A 100 -6.39 -10.40 -12.81
CA MET A 100 -5.10 -11.08 -12.72
C MET A 100 -4.70 -11.59 -14.12
N ASP A 101 -3.62 -11.03 -14.67
CA ASP A 101 -3.11 -11.34 -16.00
C ASP A 101 -1.83 -12.19 -15.89
N GLY A 102 -2.02 -13.51 -15.82
CA GLY A 102 -0.93 -14.45 -15.54
C GLY A 102 -0.31 -14.20 -14.15
N LYS A 103 0.90 -13.67 -14.11
CA LYS A 103 1.62 -13.29 -12.87
C LYS A 103 1.51 -11.80 -12.52
N VAL A 104 0.86 -11.01 -13.37
CA VAL A 104 0.74 -9.56 -13.19
C VAL A 104 -0.66 -9.25 -12.72
N ASN A 105 -0.79 -8.73 -11.52
CA ASN A 105 -2.08 -8.18 -11.08
C ASN A 105 -2.31 -6.85 -11.78
N ARG A 106 -3.35 -6.78 -12.64
CA ARG A 106 -3.79 -5.54 -13.28
C ARG A 106 -5.09 -5.03 -12.67
N ALA A 107 -5.64 -5.67 -11.64
CA ALA A 107 -6.81 -5.18 -10.93
C ALA A 107 -6.42 -4.08 -9.95
N SER A 108 -7.18 -2.99 -9.92
CA SER A 108 -6.92 -1.85 -9.03
C SER A 108 -7.72 -1.98 -7.73
N TYR A 109 -7.12 -1.53 -6.63
CA TYR A 109 -7.80 -1.42 -5.33
C TYR A 109 -8.88 -0.34 -5.33
N MET A 110 -8.87 0.56 -6.31
CA MET A 110 -9.88 1.61 -6.53
C MET A 110 -11.10 1.11 -7.30
N GLY A 111 -11.17 -0.19 -7.63
CA GLY A 111 -12.19 -0.77 -8.50
C GLY A 111 -11.79 -0.72 -9.97
N GLN A 112 -12.78 -0.88 -10.85
CA GLN A 112 -12.54 -0.93 -12.30
C GLN A 112 -12.12 0.43 -12.85
N TYR A 113 -10.96 0.50 -13.51
CA TYR A 113 -10.54 1.67 -14.26
C TYR A 113 -10.97 1.57 -15.73
N SER A 114 -11.20 2.74 -16.34
CA SER A 114 -11.58 2.84 -17.75
C SER A 114 -10.40 2.59 -18.68
N ILE A 115 -10.70 2.03 -19.86
CA ILE A 115 -9.75 1.87 -20.95
C ILE A 115 -10.17 2.80 -22.09
N LYS A 116 -9.23 3.57 -22.63
CA LYS A 116 -9.44 4.43 -23.79
C LYS A 116 -8.34 4.19 -24.81
N ASP A 117 -8.73 3.87 -26.05
CA ASP A 117 -7.81 3.59 -27.16
C ASP A 117 -6.75 2.51 -26.83
N GLY A 118 -7.13 1.53 -25.99
CA GLY A 118 -6.25 0.45 -25.52
C GLY A 118 -5.44 0.79 -24.26
N TYR A 119 -5.46 2.03 -23.79
CA TYR A 119 -4.71 2.49 -22.62
C TYR A 119 -5.58 2.56 -21.36
N PRO A 120 -5.08 2.09 -20.20
CA PRO A 120 -5.68 2.42 -18.90
C PRO A 120 -5.74 3.93 -18.67
N LEU A 121 -6.80 4.38 -18.01
CA LEU A 121 -6.92 5.76 -17.51
C LEU A 121 -6.78 5.77 -16.00
N ASN A 122 -5.92 6.66 -15.49
CA ASN A 122 -5.69 6.88 -14.07
C ASN A 122 -7.02 7.13 -13.34
N PRO A 123 -7.38 6.35 -12.31
CA PRO A 123 -8.71 6.40 -11.71
C PRO A 123 -9.03 7.73 -11.04
N ILE A 124 -8.02 8.53 -10.69
CA ILE A 124 -8.20 9.85 -10.08
C ILE A 124 -8.42 10.94 -11.15
N GLY A 125 -7.70 10.89 -12.27
CA GLY A 125 -7.81 11.92 -13.31
C GLY A 125 -6.54 12.18 -14.11
N ARG A 126 -6.56 13.31 -14.83
CA ARG A 126 -5.47 13.83 -15.64
C ARG A 126 -4.27 14.25 -14.79
N THR A 127 -3.09 13.84 -15.22
CA THR A 127 -1.80 14.13 -14.58
C THR A 127 -0.94 15.12 -15.39
N GLY A 128 -1.34 15.43 -16.63
CA GLY A 128 -0.57 16.25 -17.55
C GLY A 128 0.45 15.49 -18.39
N ILE A 129 0.49 14.15 -18.31
CA ILE A 129 1.44 13.34 -19.09
C ILE A 129 0.84 11.97 -19.43
N THR A 130 1.05 11.50 -20.65
CA THR A 130 0.64 10.15 -21.10
C THR A 130 1.85 9.23 -21.20
N GLY A 131 1.62 7.94 -21.43
CA GLY A 131 2.67 6.92 -21.36
C GLY A 131 2.87 6.42 -19.93
N ARG A 132 3.93 5.66 -19.68
CA ARG A 132 4.19 5.06 -18.36
C ARG A 132 5.16 5.87 -17.50
N GLY A 133 5.85 6.83 -18.09
CA GLY A 133 6.99 7.48 -17.48
C GLY A 133 8.01 6.45 -17.00
N VAL A 134 8.32 6.40 -15.70
CA VAL A 134 9.28 5.45 -15.12
C VAL A 134 8.62 4.18 -14.56
N LEU A 135 7.30 4.03 -14.64
CA LEU A 135 6.59 2.86 -14.12
C LEU A 135 6.63 1.71 -15.13
N GLY A 136 6.82 0.48 -14.64
CA GLY A 136 6.97 -0.69 -15.51
C GLY A 136 5.66 -1.09 -16.19
N ARG A 137 4.56 -1.06 -15.44
CA ARG A 137 3.26 -1.56 -15.87
C ARG A 137 2.36 -0.44 -16.38
N TRP A 138 1.55 -0.77 -17.39
CA TRP A 138 0.35 0.02 -17.70
C TRP A 138 -0.71 -0.24 -16.63
N GLY A 139 -1.42 0.81 -16.21
CA GLY A 139 -2.41 0.75 -15.14
C GLY A 139 -1.77 0.77 -13.74
N PRO A 140 -2.31 0.01 -12.76
CA PRO A 140 -1.78 0.01 -11.40
C PRO A 140 -0.40 -0.66 -11.33
N ASN A 141 0.51 -0.05 -10.59
CA ASN A 141 1.81 -0.57 -10.22
C ASN A 141 1.79 -0.79 -8.70
N HIS A 142 1.68 -2.05 -8.29
CA HIS A 142 1.47 -2.42 -6.89
C HIS A 142 2.78 -2.39 -6.10
N ALA A 143 2.73 -1.73 -4.95
CA ALA A 143 3.74 -1.74 -3.90
C ALA A 143 3.14 -2.35 -2.61
N ALA A 144 4.01 -2.68 -1.66
CA ALA A 144 3.60 -3.07 -0.31
C ALA A 144 4.41 -2.30 0.74
N ASP A 145 3.71 -1.68 1.70
CA ASP A 145 4.29 -0.85 2.74
C ASP A 145 4.19 -1.51 4.13
N PRO A 146 5.30 -1.91 4.74
CA PRO A 146 5.33 -2.35 6.13
C PRO A 146 5.30 -1.15 7.09
N VAL A 147 4.28 -1.06 7.93
CA VAL A 147 4.19 -0.10 9.03
C VAL A 147 4.54 -0.81 10.33
N VAL A 148 5.84 -0.92 10.61
CA VAL A 148 6.35 -1.51 11.86
C VAL A 148 6.26 -0.48 12.98
N THR A 149 5.49 -0.77 14.02
CA THR A 149 5.25 0.16 15.14
C THR A 149 5.57 -0.42 16.50
N ARG A 150 5.91 0.46 17.45
CA ARG A 150 6.05 0.15 18.88
C ARG A 150 5.58 1.33 19.72
N TRP A 151 5.21 1.08 20.98
CA TRP A 151 5.06 2.15 21.95
C TRP A 151 6.43 2.71 22.35
N LYS A 152 6.56 4.04 22.41
CA LYS A 152 7.74 4.70 22.97
C LYS A 152 7.83 4.37 24.46
N ARG A 153 9.01 4.00 24.93
CA ARG A 153 9.25 3.63 26.32
C ARG A 153 10.48 4.36 26.85
N ASN A 154 10.43 4.75 28.12
CA ASN A 154 11.57 5.31 28.83
C ASN A 154 12.57 4.23 29.25
N ASP A 155 13.67 4.62 29.90
CA ASP A 155 14.75 3.71 30.35
C ASP A 155 14.27 2.62 31.31
N ASN A 156 13.15 2.84 32.01
CA ASN A 156 12.54 1.86 32.90
C ASN A 156 11.54 0.93 32.18
N GLY A 157 11.42 1.04 30.85
CA GLY A 157 10.50 0.26 30.03
C GLY A 157 9.04 0.72 30.12
N VAL A 158 8.74 1.85 30.76
CA VAL A 158 7.37 2.37 30.91
C VAL A 158 6.98 3.13 29.65
N ILE A 159 5.74 2.91 29.17
CA ILE A 159 5.20 3.61 28.00
C ILE A 159 5.14 5.12 28.28
N GLU A 160 5.77 5.90 27.41
CA GLU A 160 5.71 7.35 27.46
C GLU A 160 4.37 7.86 26.92
N LYS A 161 3.86 8.91 27.57
CA LYS A 161 2.63 9.59 27.19
C LYS A 161 2.94 10.99 26.70
N ASP A 162 2.20 11.42 25.69
CA ASP A 162 2.25 12.77 25.16
C ASP A 162 1.81 13.77 26.24
N LYS A 163 2.59 14.83 26.44
CA LYS A 163 2.38 15.78 27.53
C LYS A 163 1.12 16.64 27.35
N GLN A 164 0.63 16.78 26.13
CA GLN A 164 -0.51 17.64 25.80
C GLN A 164 -1.83 16.89 25.94
N ASN A 165 -1.89 15.62 25.53
CA ASN A 165 -3.13 14.85 25.48
C ASN A 165 -3.14 13.58 26.35
N ASN A 166 -2.02 13.27 27.03
CA ASN A 166 -1.86 12.12 27.92
C ASN A 166 -2.10 10.75 27.25
N LYS A 167 -2.03 10.67 25.91
CA LYS A 167 -2.11 9.42 25.15
C LYS A 167 -0.73 8.79 25.01
N PRO A 168 -0.61 7.46 24.89
CA PRO A 168 0.68 6.81 24.65
C PRO A 168 1.28 7.26 23.31
N ILE A 169 2.60 7.44 23.29
CA ILE A 169 3.33 7.86 22.09
C ILE A 169 3.65 6.61 21.27
N LEU A 170 3.15 6.55 20.04
CA LEU A 170 3.45 5.48 19.08
C LEU A 170 4.62 5.89 18.19
N GLN A 171 5.54 4.97 17.92
CA GLN A 171 6.62 5.16 16.97
C GLN A 171 6.46 4.24 15.76
N CYS A 172 6.91 4.67 14.59
CA CYS A 172 7.14 3.80 13.43
C CYS A 172 8.57 3.89 12.91
N VAL A 173 8.97 2.86 12.16
CA VAL A 173 10.23 2.90 11.39
C VAL A 173 9.99 3.62 10.07
N VAL A 174 10.90 4.54 9.75
CA VAL A 174 10.93 5.25 8.46
C VAL A 174 12.35 5.23 7.89
N ILE A 175 12.42 5.30 6.56
CA ILE A 175 13.67 5.46 5.82
C ILE A 175 13.73 6.81 5.13
N LYS A 176 14.94 7.34 4.95
CA LYS A 176 15.17 8.55 4.14
C LYS A 176 15.56 8.12 2.74
N ARG A 177 14.68 8.36 1.78
CA ARG A 177 14.89 7.96 0.39
C ARG A 177 16.13 8.64 -0.20
N ARG A 178 16.93 7.90 -0.97
CA ARG A 178 18.11 8.44 -1.66
C ARG A 178 17.75 9.43 -2.78
N ASP A 179 16.65 9.19 -3.48
CA ASP A 179 16.27 9.95 -4.69
C ASP A 179 15.64 11.32 -4.40
N THR A 180 14.77 11.41 -3.39
CA THR A 180 14.10 12.67 -3.03
C THR A 180 14.61 13.29 -1.74
N GLY A 181 15.31 12.52 -0.90
CA GLY A 181 15.70 12.95 0.44
C GLY A 181 14.53 13.03 1.44
N GLU A 182 13.33 12.61 1.05
CA GLU A 182 12.14 12.61 1.91
C GLU A 182 12.10 11.35 2.79
N TRP A 183 11.44 11.46 3.95
CA TRP A 183 11.18 10.32 4.82
C TRP A 183 9.97 9.53 4.33
N ALA A 184 10.08 8.20 4.28
CA ALA A 184 9.06 7.30 3.74
C ALA A 184 8.92 6.05 4.62
N LEU A 185 7.82 5.30 4.43
CA LEU A 185 7.73 3.93 4.90
C LEU A 185 8.74 3.08 4.09
N PRO A 186 9.34 2.06 4.72
CA PRO A 186 10.30 1.18 4.07
C PRO A 186 9.61 0.13 3.21
N GLY A 187 8.93 0.58 2.15
CA GLY A 187 8.13 -0.25 1.25
C GLY A 187 8.61 -0.14 -0.19
N GLY A 188 8.23 -1.13 -0.98
CA GLY A 188 8.70 -1.26 -2.36
C GLY A 188 7.78 -2.07 -3.24
N MET A 189 8.25 -2.33 -4.46
CA MET A 189 7.43 -2.89 -5.54
C MET A 189 7.15 -4.37 -5.29
N VAL A 190 5.95 -4.80 -5.67
CA VAL A 190 5.57 -6.22 -5.60
C VAL A 190 6.15 -6.94 -6.80
N ASP A 191 6.94 -7.98 -6.54
CA ASP A 191 7.50 -8.80 -7.60
C ASP A 191 6.43 -9.67 -8.29
N PRO A 192 6.57 -9.98 -9.59
CA PRO A 192 5.60 -10.81 -10.31
C PRO A 192 5.39 -12.19 -9.66
N GLY A 193 4.18 -12.42 -9.14
CA GLY A 193 3.80 -13.65 -8.44
C GLY A 193 4.15 -13.69 -6.95
N GLU A 194 4.75 -12.63 -6.40
CA GLU A 194 4.98 -12.48 -4.96
C GLU A 194 3.66 -12.19 -4.23
N LYS A 195 3.52 -12.69 -3.01
CA LYS A 195 2.40 -12.31 -2.12
C LYS A 195 2.69 -10.95 -1.52
N MET A 196 1.71 -10.05 -1.52
CA MET A 196 1.81 -8.70 -0.96
C MET A 196 2.37 -8.64 0.48
N SER A 197 1.94 -9.56 1.34
CA SER A 197 2.44 -9.64 2.72
C SER A 197 3.91 -10.08 2.77
N ALA A 198 4.35 -10.94 1.86
CA ALA A 198 5.76 -11.32 1.74
C ALA A 198 6.60 -10.15 1.24
N THR A 199 6.09 -9.38 0.25
CA THR A 199 6.72 -8.14 -0.23
C THR A 199 6.95 -7.17 0.93
N ALA A 200 5.93 -6.85 1.74
CA ALA A 200 6.09 -5.90 2.85
C ALA A 200 7.19 -6.35 3.85
N VAL A 201 7.30 -7.65 4.11
CA VAL A 201 8.33 -8.20 5.01
C VAL A 201 9.72 -8.15 4.37
N ARG A 202 9.83 -8.52 3.09
CA ARG A 202 11.08 -8.43 2.33
C ARG A 202 11.60 -7.00 2.29
N GLU A 203 10.75 -6.05 1.89
CA GLU A 203 11.10 -4.63 1.79
C GLU A 203 11.58 -4.07 3.14
N PHE A 204 10.90 -4.40 4.24
CA PHE A 204 11.36 -4.01 5.57
C PHE A 204 12.77 -4.55 5.88
N GLN A 205 13.02 -5.81 5.56
CA GLN A 205 14.32 -6.44 5.81
C GLN A 205 15.42 -5.85 4.93
N GLU A 206 15.11 -5.52 3.68
CA GLU A 206 16.07 -4.93 2.75
C GLU A 206 16.36 -3.47 3.12
N GLU A 207 15.34 -2.65 3.29
CA GLU A 207 15.48 -1.20 3.43
C GLU A 207 15.78 -0.72 4.86
N ALA A 208 15.22 -1.38 5.88
CA ALA A 208 15.36 -0.95 7.28
C ALA A 208 16.37 -1.79 8.09
N MET A 209 16.74 -2.97 7.57
CA MET A 209 17.68 -3.87 8.24
C MET A 209 18.96 -4.13 7.42
N ASN A 210 19.04 -3.63 6.19
CA ASN A 210 20.16 -3.85 5.28
C ASN A 210 20.48 -5.35 5.06
N SER A 211 19.44 -6.17 4.90
CA SER A 211 19.60 -7.64 4.80
C SER A 211 20.27 -8.12 3.50
N LEU A 212 20.41 -7.26 2.49
CA LEU A 212 21.06 -7.58 1.22
C LEU A 212 22.58 -7.78 1.36
N VAL A 213 23.21 -7.16 2.35
CA VAL A 213 24.66 -7.30 2.63
C VAL A 213 24.97 -8.30 3.75
N MET A 214 23.94 -8.93 4.34
CA MET A 214 24.09 -9.93 5.39
C MET A 214 24.48 -11.29 4.79
N THR A 215 25.33 -12.03 5.48
CA THR A 215 25.56 -13.44 5.17
C THR A 215 24.36 -14.29 5.61
N ASP A 216 24.22 -15.51 5.05
CA ASP A 216 23.14 -16.42 5.45
C ASP A 216 23.16 -16.72 6.96
N ASP A 217 24.35 -16.87 7.55
CA ASP A 217 24.53 -17.07 9.00
C ASP A 217 24.02 -15.89 9.85
N GLN A 218 24.00 -14.68 9.30
CA GLN A 218 23.44 -13.49 9.95
C GLN A 218 21.93 -13.37 9.68
N LYS A 219 21.51 -13.67 8.44
CA LYS A 219 20.14 -13.48 7.97
C LYS A 219 19.17 -14.50 8.54
N VAL A 220 19.52 -15.79 8.53
CA VAL A 220 18.62 -16.87 8.97
C VAL A 220 18.15 -16.70 10.43
N PRO A 221 19.04 -16.46 11.42
CA PRO A 221 18.60 -16.27 12.80
C PRO A 221 17.70 -15.05 12.98
N LEU A 222 17.94 -14.00 12.19
CA LEU A 222 17.17 -12.77 12.25
C LEU A 222 15.76 -12.97 11.66
N VAL A 223 15.66 -13.62 10.51
CA VAL A 223 14.38 -14.00 9.90
C VAL A 223 13.57 -14.88 10.86
N GLU A 224 14.18 -15.92 11.45
CA GLU A 224 13.49 -16.79 12.41
C GLU A 224 13.08 -16.05 13.69
N LYS A 225 13.91 -15.14 14.20
CA LYS A 225 13.58 -14.31 15.38
C LYS A 225 12.32 -13.47 15.17
N PHE A 226 12.13 -12.92 13.96
CA PHE A 226 11.01 -12.03 13.66
C PHE A 226 9.88 -12.69 12.88
N LYS A 227 9.99 -13.98 12.58
CA LYS A 227 9.01 -14.74 11.77
C LYS A 227 7.60 -14.64 12.32
N LYS A 228 7.43 -14.85 13.63
CA LYS A 228 6.12 -14.74 14.28
C LYS A 228 5.56 -13.32 14.16
N PHE A 229 6.39 -12.31 14.46
CA PHE A 229 5.99 -10.90 14.37
C PHE A 229 5.49 -10.52 12.98
N PHE A 230 6.24 -10.90 11.95
CA PHE A 230 5.88 -10.63 10.56
C PHE A 230 4.77 -11.54 10.01
N SER A 231 4.31 -12.53 10.79
CA SER A 231 3.13 -13.33 10.44
C SER A 231 1.81 -12.74 10.97
N GLU A 232 1.88 -11.79 11.91
CA GLU A 232 0.73 -11.18 12.59
C GLU A 232 0.40 -9.78 12.03
N GLY A 233 0.67 -9.56 10.74
CA GLY A 233 0.41 -8.28 10.07
C GLY A 233 -1.06 -8.03 9.79
N ASP A 234 -1.56 -6.88 10.21
CA ASP A 234 -2.91 -6.43 9.89
C ASP A 234 -2.91 -5.52 8.66
N GLU A 235 -3.75 -5.81 7.67
CA GLU A 235 -3.96 -4.89 6.54
C GLU A 235 -4.70 -3.63 7.00
N ILE A 236 -4.11 -2.46 6.76
CA ILE A 236 -4.65 -1.16 7.21
C ILE A 236 -5.10 -0.28 6.05
N TYR A 237 -4.47 -0.46 4.89
CA TYR A 237 -4.72 0.35 3.72
C TYR A 237 -4.52 -0.49 2.46
N GLN A 238 -5.36 -0.24 1.45
CA GLN A 238 -5.11 -0.64 0.08
C GLN A 238 -5.69 0.46 -0.82
N GLY A 239 -4.95 0.91 -1.82
CA GLY A 239 -5.46 1.98 -2.68
C GLY A 239 -4.41 2.76 -3.43
N TYR A 240 -4.90 3.80 -4.10
CA TYR A 240 -4.12 4.75 -4.87
C TYR A 240 -3.11 5.53 -4.02
N ILE A 241 -1.88 5.72 -4.53
CA ILE A 241 -0.88 6.57 -3.90
C ILE A 241 -0.65 7.79 -4.80
N ASP A 242 -0.82 9.00 -4.26
CA ASP A 242 -0.49 10.24 -4.97
C ASP A 242 1.04 10.40 -5.03
N ASP A 243 1.61 9.84 -6.10
CA ASP A 243 3.03 9.68 -6.31
C ASP A 243 3.47 10.44 -7.56
N HIS A 244 4.59 11.15 -7.47
CA HIS A 244 5.11 11.99 -8.55
C HIS A 244 5.42 11.22 -9.86
N ARG A 245 5.49 9.88 -9.82
CA ARG A 245 5.67 9.00 -10.99
C ARG A 245 4.37 8.74 -11.74
N ASN A 246 3.20 9.01 -11.15
CA ASN A 246 1.92 8.70 -11.79
C ASN A 246 1.75 9.48 -13.11
N THR A 247 1.17 8.83 -14.10
CA THR A 247 0.80 9.38 -15.40
C THR A 247 -0.69 9.16 -15.64
N ASP A 248 -1.19 9.59 -16.79
CA ASP A 248 -2.55 9.30 -17.23
C ASP A 248 -2.80 7.80 -17.42
N ASN A 249 -1.74 7.01 -17.63
CA ASN A 249 -1.84 5.61 -18.05
C ASN A 249 -1.14 4.60 -17.13
N ALA A 250 -0.43 5.06 -16.10
CA ALA A 250 0.22 4.22 -15.11
C ALA A 250 0.26 4.94 -13.76
N TRP A 251 -0.04 4.25 -12.66
CA TRP A 251 -0.06 4.85 -11.33
C TRP A 251 0.38 3.88 -10.25
N MET A 252 0.81 4.44 -9.12
CA MET A 252 1.14 3.69 -7.93
C MET A 252 -0.12 3.33 -7.14
N GLU A 253 -0.20 2.07 -6.74
CA GLU A 253 -1.10 1.62 -5.68
C GLU A 253 -0.29 0.88 -4.63
N SER A 254 -0.70 0.97 -3.37
CA SER A 254 -0.02 0.25 -2.30
C SER A 254 -1.02 -0.43 -1.38
N ILE A 255 -0.57 -1.53 -0.79
CA ILE A 255 -1.21 -2.18 0.35
C ILE A 255 -0.29 -2.04 1.56
N ALA A 256 -0.81 -1.55 2.68
CA ALA A 256 -0.04 -1.34 3.89
C ALA A 256 -0.42 -2.33 4.98
N TYR A 257 0.59 -2.99 5.55
CA TYR A 257 0.45 -3.91 6.67
C TYR A 257 1.04 -3.28 7.92
N ASN A 258 0.27 -3.22 9.01
CA ASN A 258 0.79 -2.85 10.30
C ASN A 258 1.25 -4.09 11.09
N PHE A 259 2.51 -4.06 11.50
CA PHE A 259 3.10 -5.02 12.44
C PHE A 259 3.40 -4.27 13.74
N HIS A 260 2.68 -4.59 14.82
CA HIS A 260 2.75 -3.83 16.06
C HIS A 260 3.39 -4.62 17.19
N ASP A 261 4.45 -4.08 17.80
CA ASP A 261 5.08 -4.65 18.99
C ASP A 261 4.59 -3.94 20.25
N ASN A 262 3.56 -4.53 20.84
CA ASN A 262 2.91 -3.98 22.03
C ASN A 262 3.84 -4.04 23.26
N SER A 263 4.58 -5.13 23.45
CA SER A 263 5.48 -5.29 24.61
C SER A 263 6.78 -4.48 24.48
N GLY A 264 7.20 -4.18 23.24
CA GLY A 264 8.50 -3.60 22.95
C GLY A 264 9.65 -4.60 23.03
N SER A 265 9.37 -5.90 23.21
CA SER A 265 10.38 -6.95 23.38
C SER A 265 10.84 -7.55 22.06
N THR A 266 10.18 -7.23 20.96
CA THR A 266 10.41 -7.83 19.66
C THR A 266 11.23 -6.88 18.80
N VAL A 267 10.58 -5.89 18.18
CA VAL A 267 11.24 -4.91 17.32
C VAL A 267 11.86 -3.77 18.10
N GLY A 268 11.54 -3.63 19.40
CA GLY A 268 12.25 -2.73 20.30
C GLY A 268 13.78 -2.95 20.32
N ALA A 269 14.21 -4.20 20.10
CA ALA A 269 15.61 -4.60 20.04
C ALA A 269 16.22 -4.62 18.62
N LEU A 270 15.48 -4.18 17.59
CA LEU A 270 16.03 -4.10 16.23
C LEU A 270 17.14 -3.06 16.16
N LYS A 271 18.31 -3.49 15.69
CA LYS A 271 19.33 -2.57 15.18
C LYS A 271 18.94 -2.19 13.77
N LEU A 272 18.51 -0.95 13.59
CA LEU A 272 18.15 -0.43 12.28
C LEU A 272 19.43 -0.07 11.52
N HIS A 273 19.51 -0.52 10.27
CA HIS A 273 20.59 -0.21 9.35
C HIS A 273 19.97 0.13 7.99
N ALA A 274 20.29 1.31 7.44
CA ALA A 274 19.74 1.73 6.16
C ALA A 274 20.24 0.79 5.05
N GLY A 275 19.33 0.28 4.23
CA GLY A 275 19.63 -0.50 3.03
C GLY A 275 20.03 0.36 1.83
N ASP A 276 20.21 -0.27 0.67
CA ASP A 276 20.81 0.38 -0.52
C ASP A 276 20.04 1.63 -1.02
N ASP A 277 18.71 1.60 -0.95
CA ASP A 277 17.82 2.69 -1.39
C ASP A 277 17.57 3.78 -0.33
N ALA A 278 18.05 3.56 0.90
CA ALA A 278 17.91 4.47 2.03
C ALA A 278 19.26 5.11 2.41
N VAL A 279 19.26 6.43 2.65
CA VAL A 279 20.43 7.14 3.21
C VAL A 279 20.34 7.30 4.73
N GLY A 280 19.27 6.82 5.35
CA GLY A 280 19.05 6.83 6.79
C GLY A 280 17.81 6.03 7.17
N VAL A 281 17.79 5.52 8.40
CA VAL A 281 16.67 4.77 8.98
C VAL A 281 16.54 5.13 10.45
N GLN A 282 15.32 5.32 10.94
CA GLN A 282 15.09 5.63 12.36
C GLN A 282 13.66 5.31 12.80
N TRP A 283 13.49 5.20 14.12
CA TRP A 283 12.19 5.32 14.75
C TRP A 283 11.79 6.79 14.80
N VAL A 284 10.55 7.09 14.42
CA VAL A 284 9.95 8.43 14.56
C VAL A 284 8.66 8.35 15.34
N ASP A 285 8.41 9.36 16.17
CA ASP A 285 7.13 9.52 16.87
C ASP A 285 6.05 9.86 15.82
N ILE A 286 4.92 9.16 15.88
CA ILE A 286 3.80 9.42 14.98
C ILE A 286 3.00 10.58 15.54
N THR A 287 3.02 11.69 14.81
CA THR A 287 2.31 12.92 15.17
C THR A 287 1.47 13.44 14.01
N PRO A 288 0.43 14.25 14.26
CA PRO A 288 -0.39 14.84 13.20
C PRO A 288 0.38 15.74 12.23
N ASP A 289 1.54 16.25 12.62
CA ASP A 289 2.42 17.10 11.82
C ASP A 289 3.53 16.34 11.09
N ILE A 290 3.61 15.01 11.24
CA ILE A 290 4.62 14.19 10.56
C ILE A 290 4.57 14.44 9.04
N ASN A 291 5.75 14.69 8.45
CA ASN A 291 5.89 14.91 7.02
C ASN A 291 6.56 13.69 6.38
N LEU A 292 5.81 12.97 5.56
CA LEU A 292 6.25 11.76 4.88
C LEU A 292 5.98 11.85 3.37
N TYR A 293 6.77 11.08 2.63
CA TYR A 293 6.69 10.87 1.19
C TYR A 293 5.27 10.43 0.76
N ALA A 294 4.88 10.82 -0.46
CA ALA A 294 3.58 10.51 -1.06
C ALA A 294 2.40 10.66 -0.08
N SER A 295 1.57 9.61 0.05
CA SER A 295 0.42 9.56 0.96
C SER A 295 0.73 8.85 2.30
N HIS A 296 2.01 8.61 2.63
CA HIS A 296 2.39 7.75 3.76
C HIS A 296 1.93 8.29 5.11
N LYS A 297 1.83 9.63 5.26
CA LYS A 297 1.24 10.26 6.44
C LYS A 297 -0.17 9.72 6.72
N ASN A 298 -1.01 9.62 5.69
CA ASN A 298 -2.40 9.16 5.86
C ASN A 298 -2.44 7.71 6.33
N VAL A 299 -1.58 6.86 5.76
CA VAL A 299 -1.43 5.45 6.14
C VAL A 299 -1.01 5.32 7.61
N VAL A 300 0.04 6.04 8.02
CA VAL A 300 0.56 5.99 9.38
C VAL A 300 -0.45 6.55 10.40
N MET A 301 -1.24 7.56 10.02
CA MET A 301 -2.31 8.07 10.87
C MET A 301 -3.47 7.07 11.06
N LEU A 302 -3.80 6.24 10.05
CA LEU A 302 -4.75 5.13 10.22
C LEU A 302 -4.23 4.11 11.24
N VAL A 303 -2.94 3.76 11.16
CA VAL A 303 -2.27 2.89 12.14
C VAL A 303 -2.32 3.48 13.54
N TYR A 304 -2.04 4.78 13.68
CA TYR A 304 -2.10 5.48 14.96
C TYR A 304 -3.48 5.38 15.62
N GLN A 305 -4.55 5.64 14.87
CA GLN A 305 -5.91 5.52 15.40
C GLN A 305 -6.26 4.09 15.82
N LYS A 306 -5.88 3.10 15.00
CA LYS A 306 -6.06 1.68 15.34
C LYS A 306 -5.35 1.33 16.66
N CYS A 307 -4.05 1.60 16.77
CA CYS A 307 -3.26 1.27 17.96
C CYS A 307 -3.79 1.97 19.22
N LEU A 308 -4.18 3.25 19.13
CA LEU A 308 -4.79 3.95 20.27
C LEU A 308 -6.12 3.33 20.72
N SER A 309 -6.94 2.89 19.77
CA SER A 309 -8.23 2.28 20.09
C SER A 309 -8.06 0.97 20.88
N HIS A 310 -7.12 0.12 20.46
CA HIS A 310 -6.77 -1.12 21.17
C HIS A 310 -6.15 -0.85 22.54
N PHE A 311 -5.28 0.16 22.66
CA PHE A 311 -4.68 0.53 23.94
C PHE A 311 -5.73 0.95 24.98
N SER A 312 -6.74 1.72 24.55
CA SER A 312 -7.80 2.18 25.44
C SER A 312 -8.68 1.03 25.94
N GLN A 313 -8.86 -0.03 25.14
CA GLN A 313 -9.62 -1.22 25.53
C GLN A 313 -8.87 -2.11 26.53
N SER A 314 -7.53 -2.13 26.51
CA SER A 314 -6.74 -2.89 27.48
C SER A 314 -6.63 -2.21 28.86
N ASP A 315 -6.86 -0.90 28.92
CA ASP A 315 -6.86 -0.11 30.16
C ASP A 315 -8.27 -0.02 30.82
N SER A 316 -9.31 -0.58 30.18
CA SER A 316 -10.71 -0.61 30.65
C SER A 316 -11.06 -1.95 31.30
#